data_AF-A0A444G9K7-F1
#
_entry.id   AF-A0A444G9K7-F1
#
_cell.length_a   1.000
_cell.length_b   1.000
_cell.length_c   1.000
_cell.angle_alpha   90.00
_cell.angle_beta   90.00
_cell.angle_gamma   90.00
#
_symmetry.space_group_name_H-M   'P 1'
#
loop_
_entity.id
_entity.type
_entity.pdbx_description
1 polymer ?
#
loop_
_entity_poly.entity_id
_entity_poly.type
_entity_poly.pdbx_seq_one_letter_code
_entity_poly.pdbx_strand_id
1 'polypeptide(L)'
;MRASINRPPTPDPDEEPEKELTLQEMINIKLIESGEKEKLMELLRERLIECGWRDEMKALCRAYARKKGRNNVTVDDLVHVITPKGRGEHF
;
A
#
# COMPACT_ATOMS: atom_id res chain seq x y z
N MET A 1 -6.46 -4.25 -65.13
CA MET A 1 -5.57 -4.65 -64.02
C MET A 1 -6.25 -4.26 -62.72
N ARG A 2 -6.72 -5.23 -61.92
CA ARG A 2 -7.33 -4.93 -60.61
C ARG A 2 -6.21 -4.92 -59.57
N ALA A 3 -6.08 -3.81 -58.83
CA ALA A 3 -5.08 -3.66 -57.79
C ALA A 3 -5.41 -4.61 -56.62
N SER A 4 -4.47 -5.49 -56.27
CA SER A 4 -4.56 -6.30 -55.06
C SER A 4 -4.49 -5.39 -53.85
N ILE A 5 -5.57 -5.37 -53.07
CA ILE A 5 -5.64 -4.66 -51.80
C ILE A 5 -4.85 -5.49 -50.79
N ASN A 6 -3.73 -4.95 -50.30
CA ASN A 6 -2.97 -5.57 -49.21
C ASN A 6 -3.87 -5.64 -47.96
N ARG A 7 -4.30 -6.85 -47.58
CA ARG A 7 -5.01 -7.08 -46.33
C ARG A 7 -3.97 -7.09 -45.18
N PRO A 8 -4.15 -6.30 -44.12
CA PRO A 8 -3.25 -6.33 -42.96
C PRO A 8 -3.27 -7.72 -42.32
N PRO A 9 -2.14 -8.20 -41.77
CA PRO A 9 -2.08 -9.48 -41.08
C PRO A 9 -3.07 -9.47 -39.90
N THR A 10 -3.86 -10.53 -39.80
CA THR A 10 -4.71 -10.79 -38.63
C THR A 10 -3.80 -10.98 -37.41
N PRO A 11 -4.06 -10.29 -36.28
CA PRO A 11 -3.33 -10.50 -35.04
C PRO A 11 -3.40 -11.96 -34.60
N ASP A 12 -2.30 -12.49 -34.09
CA ASP A 12 -2.20 -13.86 -33.60
C ASP A 12 -3.08 -14.02 -32.33
N PRO A 13 -3.99 -15.00 -32.23
CA PRO A 13 -4.81 -15.20 -31.04
C PRO A 13 -4.00 -15.48 -29.76
N ASP A 14 -2.72 -15.86 -29.89
CA ASP A 14 -1.81 -16.12 -28.76
C ASP A 14 -0.90 -14.92 -28.40
N GLU A 15 -1.01 -13.77 -29.09
CA GLU A 15 -0.41 -12.51 -28.62
C GLU A 15 -1.23 -11.97 -27.45
N GLU A 16 -0.96 -12.47 -26.24
CA GLU A 16 -1.39 -11.79 -25.02
C GLU A 16 -0.78 -10.38 -25.05
N PRO A 17 -1.58 -9.30 -24.98
CA PRO A 17 -1.05 -7.95 -24.97
C PRO A 17 -0.09 -7.85 -23.77
N GLU A 18 1.19 -7.59 -24.04
CA GLU A 18 2.17 -7.34 -22.99
C GLU A 18 1.58 -6.29 -22.06
N LYS A 19 1.29 -6.69 -20.81
CA LYS A 19 0.66 -5.79 -19.86
C LYS A 19 1.68 -4.72 -19.50
N GLU A 20 1.59 -3.58 -20.19
CA GLU A 20 2.41 -2.43 -19.92
C GLU A 20 2.26 -2.03 -18.45
N LEU A 21 3.39 -1.89 -17.78
CA LEU A 21 3.41 -1.41 -16.40
C LEU A 21 2.81 -0.02 -16.36
N THR A 22 1.93 0.21 -15.40
CA THR A 22 1.44 1.55 -15.12
C THR A 22 2.60 2.43 -14.65
N LEU A 23 2.50 3.74 -14.90
CA LEU A 23 3.48 4.70 -14.39
C LEU A 23 3.71 4.58 -12.88
N GLN A 24 2.65 4.27 -12.12
CA GLN A 24 2.72 4.05 -10.67
C GLN A 24 3.58 2.82 -10.32
N GLU A 25 3.43 1.71 -11.04
CA GLU A 25 4.25 0.52 -10.84
C GLU A 25 5.71 0.78 -11.20
N MET A 26 5.98 1.48 -12.30
CA MET A 26 7.33 1.88 -12.70
C MET A 26 8.02 2.75 -11.63
N ILE A 27 7.29 3.71 -11.05
CA ILE A 27 7.81 4.57 -9.97
C ILE A 27 8.13 3.71 -8.74
N ASN A 28 7.21 2.82 -8.34
CA ASN A 28 7.40 1.94 -7.19
C ASN A 28 8.61 1.02 -7.34
N ILE A 29 8.82 0.45 -8.53
CA ILE A 29 10.00 -0.37 -8.84
C ILE A 29 11.27 0.45 -8.65
N LYS A 30 11.35 1.65 -9.26
CA LYS A 30 12.53 2.52 -9.13
C LYS A 30 12.81 2.93 -7.68
N LEU A 31 11.77 3.22 -6.88
CA LEU A 31 11.93 3.54 -5.45
C LEU A 31 12.46 2.36 -4.64
N ILE A 32 12.08 1.13 -5.00
CA ILE A 32 12.58 -0.09 -4.35
C ILE A 32 14.04 -0.33 -4.75
N GLU A 33 14.34 -0.36 -6.05
CA GLU A 33 15.68 -0.69 -6.57
C GLU A 33 16.75 0.33 -6.16
N SER A 34 16.38 1.61 -6.06
CA SER A 34 17.28 2.66 -5.56
C SER A 34 17.48 2.66 -4.05
N GLY A 35 16.68 1.88 -3.30
CA GLY A 35 16.67 1.90 -1.83
C GLY A 35 15.96 3.12 -1.22
N GLU A 36 15.43 4.04 -2.02
CA GLU A 36 14.75 5.24 -1.53
C GLU A 36 13.46 4.92 -0.77
N LYS A 37 12.76 3.84 -1.13
CA LYS A 37 11.59 3.36 -0.38
C LYS A 37 11.94 3.08 1.08
N GLU A 38 13.07 2.43 1.34
CA GLU A 38 13.49 2.09 2.70
C GLU A 38 13.87 3.34 3.50
N LYS A 39 14.59 4.28 2.88
CA LYS A 39 14.90 5.59 3.49
C LYS A 39 13.64 6.38 3.85
N LEU A 40 12.65 6.41 2.95
CA LEU A 40 11.36 7.06 3.19
C LEU A 40 10.58 6.36 4.33
N MET A 41 10.62 5.03 4.39
CA MET A 41 9.99 4.27 5.46
C MET A 41 10.62 4.54 6.83
N GLU A 42 11.95 4.63 6.90
CA GLU A 42 12.64 4.92 8.16
C GLU A 42 12.42 6.37 8.60
N LEU A 43 12.53 7.33 7.68
CA LEU A 43 12.20 8.73 7.95
C LEU A 43 10.77 8.88 8.48
N LEU A 44 9.80 8.22 7.85
CA LEU A 44 8.41 8.22 8.31
C LEU A 44 8.29 7.63 9.72
N ARG A 45 8.94 6.50 9.99
CA ARG A 45 8.95 5.88 11.32
C ARG A 45 9.52 6.85 12.37
N GLU A 46 10.65 7.48 12.10
CA GLU A 46 11.28 8.45 13.00
C GLU A 46 10.32 9.59 13.31
N ARG A 47 9.71 10.20 12.28
CA ARG A 47 8.75 11.31 12.47
C ARG A 47 7.52 10.89 13.27
N LEU A 48 6.98 9.69 13.05
CA LEU A 48 5.85 9.16 13.82
C LEU A 48 6.21 8.85 15.28
N ILE A 49 7.49 8.60 15.57
CA ILE A 49 7.97 8.47 16.95
C ILE A 49 8.14 9.85 17.57
N GLU A 50 8.83 10.77 16.88
CA GLU A 50 9.12 12.13 17.37
C GLU A 50 7.86 12.95 17.65
N CYS A 51 6.83 12.85 16.79
CA CYS A 51 5.57 13.56 17.00
C CYS A 51 4.66 12.89 18.04
N GLY A 52 5.07 11.78 18.64
CA GLY A 52 4.32 11.07 19.68
C GLY A 52 3.22 10.13 19.16
N TRP A 53 3.01 10.04 17.84
CA TRP A 53 1.98 9.19 17.23
C TRP A 53 2.09 7.74 17.68
N ARG A 54 3.31 7.19 17.71
CA ARG A 54 3.53 5.78 18.13
C ARG A 54 3.04 5.53 19.56
N ASP A 55 3.26 6.48 20.47
CA ASP A 55 2.85 6.32 21.86
C ASP A 55 1.35 6.54 22.06
N GLU A 56 0.74 7.43 21.27
CA GLU A 56 -0.71 7.57 21.20
C GLU A 56 -1.38 6.25 20.76
N MET A 57 -0.88 5.64 19.66
CA MET A 57 -1.42 4.37 19.17
C MET A 57 -1.31 3.25 20.22
N LYS A 58 -0.16 3.15 20.91
CA LYS A 58 -0.02 2.21 22.02
C LYS A 58 -1.00 2.50 23.17
N ALA A 59 -1.24 3.77 23.49
CA ALA A 59 -2.17 4.15 24.54
C ALA A 59 -3.61 3.73 24.21
N LEU A 60 -4.03 3.88 22.96
CA LEU A 60 -5.33 3.43 22.47
C LEU A 60 -5.47 1.90 22.56
N CYS A 61 -4.46 1.14 22.12
CA CYS A 61 -4.47 -0.32 22.27
C CYS A 61 -4.63 -0.73 23.74
N ARG A 62 -3.88 -0.10 24.65
CA ARG A 62 -3.98 -0.37 26.10
C ARG A 62 -5.35 -0.02 26.67
N ALA A 63 -5.94 1.09 26.25
CA ALA A 63 -7.27 1.52 26.69
C ALA A 63 -8.35 0.54 26.20
N TYR A 64 -8.29 0.13 24.93
CA TYR A 64 -9.21 -0.85 24.37
C TYR A 64 -9.09 -2.20 25.09
N ALA A 65 -7.88 -2.70 25.30
CA ALA A 65 -7.66 -3.98 25.97
C ALA A 65 -8.10 -3.98 27.44
N ARG A 66 -7.94 -2.84 28.15
CA ARG A 66 -8.47 -2.67 29.51
C ARG A 66 -10.00 -2.69 29.54
N LYS A 67 -10.65 -2.06 28.56
CA LYS A 67 -12.11 -1.98 28.47
C LYS A 67 -12.77 -3.32 28.12
N LYS A 68 -12.21 -4.07 27.16
CA LYS A 68 -12.75 -5.36 26.69
C LYS A 68 -12.31 -6.54 27.59
N GLY A 69 -11.24 -6.36 28.35
CA GLY A 69 -10.56 -7.41 29.11
C GLY A 69 -9.46 -8.06 28.28
N ARG A 70 -8.26 -8.22 28.86
CA ARG A 70 -7.06 -8.67 28.13
C ARG A 70 -7.24 -10.02 27.41
N ASN A 71 -8.00 -10.93 28.00
CA ASN A 71 -8.22 -12.27 27.45
C ASN A 71 -9.25 -12.29 26.31
N ASN A 72 -9.94 -11.17 26.06
CA ASN A 72 -11.02 -11.05 25.08
C ASN A 72 -10.62 -10.20 23.87
N VAL A 73 -9.32 -9.94 23.69
CA VAL A 73 -8.79 -9.01 22.67
C VAL A 73 -7.85 -9.77 21.75
N THR A 74 -8.13 -9.69 20.46
CA THR A 74 -7.26 -10.22 19.40
C THR A 74 -6.42 -9.10 18.78
N VAL A 75 -5.39 -9.48 18.02
CA VAL A 75 -4.62 -8.50 17.22
C VAL A 75 -5.52 -7.84 16.18
N ASP A 76 -6.41 -8.60 15.54
CA ASP A 76 -7.34 -8.10 14.54
C ASP A 76 -8.29 -7.05 15.12
N ASP A 77 -8.82 -7.29 16.32
CA ASP A 77 -9.62 -6.28 17.06
C ASP A 77 -8.85 -4.96 17.24
N LEU A 78 -7.57 -5.04 17.60
CA LEU A 78 -6.73 -3.86 17.78
C LEU A 78 -6.48 -3.15 16.45
N VAL A 79 -6.15 -3.90 15.39
CA VAL A 79 -5.93 -3.35 14.04
C VAL A 79 -7.17 -2.60 13.56
N HIS A 80 -8.35 -3.21 13.70
CA HIS A 80 -9.62 -2.60 13.30
C HIS A 80 -9.87 -1.27 14.04
N VAL A 81 -9.56 -1.21 15.33
CA VAL A 81 -9.79 -0.02 16.16
C VAL A 81 -8.76 1.08 15.91
N ILE A 82 -7.48 0.73 15.75
CA ILE A 82 -6.41 1.73 15.64
C ILE A 82 -6.17 2.22 14.22
N THR A 83 -6.51 1.45 13.19
CA THR A 83 -6.17 1.81 11.79
C THR A 83 -6.84 3.10 11.34
N PRO A 84 -8.16 3.32 11.53
CA PRO A 84 -8.81 4.57 11.12
C PRO A 84 -8.19 5.78 11.83
N LYS A 85 -7.98 5.68 13.14
CA LYS A 85 -7.36 6.76 13.91
C LYS A 85 -5.89 6.99 13.54
N GLY A 86 -5.15 5.92 13.30
CA GLY A 86 -3.75 5.97 12.88
C GLY A 86 -3.55 6.62 11.51
N ARG A 87 -4.54 6.49 10.61
CA ARG A 87 -4.55 7.12 9.27
C ARG A 87 -5.15 8.53 9.26
N GLY A 88 -5.69 9.01 10.38
CA GLY A 88 -6.34 10.32 10.45
C GLY A 88 -7.76 10.34 9.85
N GLU A 89 -8.44 9.20 9.75
CA GLU A 89 -9.80 9.09 9.19
C GLU A 89 -10.91 9.56 10.18
N HIS A 90 -10.54 10.19 11.29
CA HIS A 90 -11.43 10.67 12.35
C HIS A 90 -11.13 12.12 12.77
N PHE A 91 -11.24 13.06 11.84
CA PHE A 91 -11.32 14.50 12.12
C PHE A 91 -12.70 15.05 11.74
#